data_AF-A0A938SA51-F1
#
_entry.id   AF-A0A938SA51-F1
#
_cell.length_a   1.000
_cell.length_b   1.000
_cell.length_c   1.000
_cell.angle_alpha   90.00
_cell.angle_beta   90.00
_cell.angle_gamma   90.00
#
_symmetry.space_group_name_H-M   'P 1'
#
loop_
_entity.id
_entity.type
_entity.pdbx_description
1 polymer ?
#
loop_
_entity_poly.entity_id
_entity_poly.type
_entity_poly.pdbx_seq_one_letter_code
_entity_poly.pdbx_strand_id
1 'polypeptide(L)'
;MHIVLNVVYLLAGVLLLPLALFKAAISERWRAGLLERLGAIRRRESDAPCFWIHAASVGEVMTAKPLVLALLRDFPSCEVVISTNTNTGQRIAKETFPALRTFYLPLDFSWLAEKALHRLRP
;
A
#
# COMPACT_ATOMS: atom_id res chain seq x y z
N MET A 1 -10.23 -23.44 16.07
CA MET A 1 -8.98 -22.67 16.22
C MET A 1 -9.06 -21.24 15.69
N HIS A 2 -9.64 -20.98 14.51
CA HIS A 2 -9.71 -19.61 13.94
C HIS A 2 -10.52 -18.60 14.77
N ILE A 3 -11.59 -19.04 15.44
CA ILE A 3 -12.43 -18.15 16.26
C ILE A 3 -11.67 -17.60 17.47
N VAL A 4 -10.88 -18.45 18.14
CA VAL A 4 -10.05 -18.04 19.28
C VAL A 4 -8.99 -17.03 18.83
N LEU A 5 -8.35 -17.27 17.68
CA LEU A 5 -7.38 -16.34 17.10
C LEU A 5 -8.02 -14.98 16.78
N ASN A 6 -9.20 -14.97 16.17
CA ASN A 6 -9.93 -13.76 15.82
C ASN A 6 -10.33 -12.95 17.07
N VAL A 7 -10.76 -13.62 18.15
CA VAL A 7 -11.10 -12.98 19.42
C VAL A 7 -9.86 -12.38 20.08
N VAL A 8 -8.72 -13.09 20.05
CA VAL A 8 -7.44 -12.58 20.56
C VAL A 8 -6.98 -11.36 19.76
N TYR A 9 -7.07 -11.40 18.43
CA TYR A 9 -6.73 -10.24 17.59
C TYR A 9 -7.67 -9.06 17.81
N LEU A 10 -8.97 -9.30 18.01
CA LEU A 10 -9.93 -8.25 18.29
C LEU A 10 -9.64 -7.57 19.64
N LEU A 11 -9.41 -8.36 20.70
CA LEU A 11 -9.08 -7.87 22.03
C LEU A 11 -7.75 -7.10 22.05
N ALA A 12 -6.71 -7.65 21.41
CA ALA A 12 -5.43 -6.97 21.26
C ALA A 12 -5.59 -5.67 20.46
N GLY A 13 -6.40 -5.68 19.40
CA GLY A 13 -6.72 -4.50 18.59
C GLY A 13 -7.41 -3.40 19.40
N VAL A 14 -8.41 -3.75 20.21
CA VAL A 14 -9.13 -2.80 21.08
C VAL A 14 -8.20 -2.23 22.15
N LEU A 15 -7.36 -3.06 22.76
CA LEU A 15 -6.42 -2.64 23.81
C LEU A 15 -5.30 -1.73 23.26
N LEU A 16 -4.84 -1.99 22.05
CA LEU A 16 -3.80 -1.20 21.37
C LEU A 16 -4.37 0.03 20.65
N LEU A 17 -5.70 0.08 20.43
CA LEU A 17 -6.39 1.19 19.76
C LEU A 17 -6.09 2.56 20.39
N PRO A 18 -6.20 2.79 21.72
CA PRO A 18 -5.91 4.10 22.31
C PRO A 18 -4.45 4.52 22.13
N LEU A 19 -3.51 3.58 22.19
CA LEU A 19 -2.09 3.85 21.94
C LEU A 19 -1.80 4.16 20.47
N ALA A 20 -2.46 3.44 19.55
CA ALA A 20 -2.38 3.71 18.12
C ALA A 20 -3.00 5.06 17.76
N LEU A 21 -4.15 5.41 18.35
CA LEU A 21 -4.80 6.70 18.19
C LEU A 21 -3.97 7.85 18.78
N PHE A 22 -3.34 7.64 19.95
CA PHE A 22 -2.43 8.61 20.56
C PHE A 22 -1.17 8.83 19.72
N LYS A 23 -0.54 7.76 19.23
CA LYS A 23 0.61 7.87 18.32
C LYS A 23 0.25 8.48 16.96
N ALA A 24 -0.94 8.16 16.43
CA ALA A 24 -1.47 8.79 15.22
C ALA A 24 -1.80 10.27 15.45
N ALA A 25 -2.32 10.66 16.61
CA ALA A 25 -2.60 12.05 16.93
C ALA A 25 -1.31 12.89 17.04
N ILE A 26 -0.22 12.29 17.53
CA ILE A 26 1.03 12.99 17.84
C ILE A 26 2.00 13.02 16.64
N SER A 27 1.91 12.06 15.72
CA SER A 27 2.90 11.93 14.67
C SER A 27 2.27 11.93 13.28
N GLU A 28 2.56 12.95 12.47
CA GLU A 28 2.24 12.98 11.03
C GLU A 28 2.74 11.73 10.32
N ARG A 29 3.86 11.16 10.77
CA ARG A 29 4.43 9.90 10.29
C ARG A 29 3.44 8.72 10.44
N TRP A 30 2.58 8.73 11.46
CA TRP A 30 1.57 7.69 11.70
C TRP A 30 0.22 8.00 11.04
N ARG A 31 -0.08 9.29 10.78
CA ARG A 31 -1.26 9.70 9.99
C ARG A 31 -1.03 9.48 8.49
N ALA A 32 0.21 9.61 8.03
CA ALA A 32 0.59 9.47 6.64
C ALA A 32 0.18 8.09 6.12
N GLY A 33 -0.76 8.08 5.18
CA GLY A 33 -1.21 6.85 4.54
C GLY A 33 -2.21 6.02 5.33
N LEU A 34 -2.74 6.48 6.47
CA LEU A 34 -3.75 5.72 7.22
C LEU A 34 -4.99 5.44 6.37
N LEU A 35 -5.44 6.43 5.58
CA LEU A 35 -6.53 6.27 4.63
C LEU A 35 -6.21 5.23 3.55
N GLU A 36 -4.99 5.24 3.01
CA GLU A 36 -4.52 4.26 2.02
C GLU A 36 -4.48 2.85 2.62
N ARG A 37 -4.00 2.72 3.86
CA ARG A 37 -4.02 1.47 4.64
C ARG A 37 -5.43 0.94 4.92
N LEU A 38 -6.42 1.83 5.04
CA LEU A 38 -7.86 1.53 5.10
C LEU A 38 -8.50 1.36 3.70
N GLY A 39 -7.68 1.10 2.67
CA GLY A 39 -8.12 0.85 1.31
C GLY A 39 -8.73 2.06 0.61
N ALA A 40 -8.61 3.27 1.17
CA ALA A 40 -9.05 4.51 0.51
C ALA A 40 -7.99 5.01 -0.49
N ILE A 41 -7.55 4.11 -1.37
CA ILE A 41 -6.64 4.41 -2.47
C ILE A 41 -7.43 5.10 -3.58
N ARG A 42 -6.84 6.05 -4.32
CA ARG A 42 -7.52 6.68 -5.45
C ARG A 42 -7.83 5.61 -6.52
N ARG A 43 -9.08 5.57 -7.00
CA ARG A 43 -9.49 4.66 -8.08
C ARG A 43 -8.71 4.98 -9.36
N ARG A 44 -8.43 3.97 -10.18
CA ARG A 44 -7.91 4.18 -11.53
C ARG A 44 -9.08 4.54 -12.46
N GLU A 45 -8.91 5.63 -13.19
CA GLU A 45 -9.91 6.13 -14.16
C GLU A 45 -9.74 5.49 -15.52
N SER A 46 -8.51 5.11 -15.86
CA SER A 46 -8.19 4.44 -17.12
C SER A 46 -8.48 2.93 -17.02
N ASP A 47 -8.93 2.38 -18.15
CA ASP A 47 -9.18 0.95 -18.36
C ASP A 47 -7.96 0.22 -18.94
N ALA A 48 -6.81 0.90 -19.03
CA ALA A 48 -5.57 0.26 -19.42
C ALA A 48 -5.22 -0.91 -18.49
N PRO A 49 -4.56 -1.97 -18.99
CA PRO A 49 -4.01 -3.02 -18.14
C PRO A 49 -3.02 -2.42 -17.12
N CYS A 50 -2.92 -3.01 -15.93
CA CYS A 50 -2.10 -2.43 -14.88
C CYS A 50 -1.27 -3.43 -14.10
N PHE A 51 0.02 -3.13 -14.02
CA PHE A 51 0.91 -3.87 -13.16
C PHE A 51 0.92 -3.26 -11.76
N TRP A 52 0.51 -4.05 -10.78
CA TRP A 52 0.68 -3.72 -9.38
C TRP A 52 1.93 -4.41 -8.82
N ILE A 53 2.90 -3.60 -8.41
CA ILE A 53 4.15 -4.07 -7.79
C ILE A 53 4.13 -3.72 -6.30
N HIS A 54 4.38 -4.71 -5.45
CA HIS A 54 4.58 -4.50 -4.03
C HIS A 54 6.06 -4.55 -3.67
N ALA A 55 6.53 -3.52 -2.97
CA ALA A 55 7.87 -3.43 -2.41
C ALA A 55 7.77 -3.07 -0.93
N ALA A 56 7.85 -4.05 -0.05
CA ALA A 56 7.72 -3.90 1.39
C ALA A 56 8.83 -3.04 2.00
N SER A 57 10.01 -3.03 1.39
CA SER A 57 11.22 -2.38 1.90
C SER A 57 11.90 -1.44 0.89
N VAL A 58 12.83 -0.62 1.39
CA VAL A 58 13.66 0.26 0.54
C VAL A 58 14.53 -0.55 -0.44
N GLY A 59 15.07 -1.68 0.02
CA GLY A 59 15.87 -2.56 -0.84
C GLY A 59 15.04 -3.09 -2.01
N GLU A 60 13.81 -3.54 -1.75
CA GLU A 60 12.90 -4.03 -2.79
C GLU A 60 12.50 -2.95 -3.78
N VAL A 61 12.28 -1.71 -3.33
CA VAL A 61 12.00 -0.58 -4.23
C VAL A 61 13.15 -0.38 -5.22
N MET A 62 14.39 -0.45 -4.74
CA MET A 62 15.58 -0.30 -5.58
C MET A 62 15.76 -1.50 -6.53
N THR A 63 15.55 -2.71 -6.05
CA THR A 63 15.63 -3.93 -6.87
C THR A 63 14.53 -4.00 -7.92
N ALA A 64 13.33 -3.46 -7.63
CA ALA A 64 12.22 -3.43 -8.58
C ALA A 64 12.41 -2.40 -9.71
N LYS A 65 13.31 -1.43 -9.56
CA LYS A 65 13.56 -0.37 -10.54
C LYS A 65 13.81 -0.86 -11.99
N PRO A 66 14.76 -1.77 -12.27
CA PRO A 66 14.96 -2.28 -13.62
C PRO A 66 13.72 -2.96 -14.20
N LEU A 67 12.96 -3.70 -13.37
CA LEU A 67 11.72 -4.35 -13.79
C LEU A 67 10.65 -3.32 -14.16
N VAL A 68 10.43 -2.31 -13.32
CA VAL A 68 9.47 -1.24 -13.57
C VAL A 68 9.78 -0.51 -14.87
N LEU A 69 11.06 -0.17 -15.10
CA LEU A 69 11.47 0.51 -16.32
C LEU A 69 11.30 -0.36 -17.57
N ALA A 70 11.57 -1.66 -17.47
CA ALA A 70 11.32 -2.60 -18.56
C ALA A 70 9.82 -2.69 -18.88
N LEU A 71 8.95 -2.79 -17.87
CA LEU A 71 7.49 -2.82 -18.06
C LEU A 71 6.98 -1.55 -18.75
N LEU A 72 7.43 -0.38 -18.33
CA LEU A 72 7.02 0.89 -18.94
C LEU A 72 7.50 1.03 -20.39
N ARG A 73 8.67 0.46 -20.72
CA ARG A 73 9.23 0.46 -22.07
C ARG A 73 8.49 -0.52 -22.98
N ASP A 74 8.27 -1.73 -22.50
CA ASP A 74 7.75 -2.85 -23.30
C ASP A 74 6.21 -2.81 -23.40
N PHE A 75 5.54 -2.17 -22.43
CA PHE A 75 4.09 -1.98 -22.37
C PHE A 75 3.72 -0.50 -22.13
N PRO A 76 3.94 0.39 -23.11
CA PRO A 76 3.74 1.83 -22.94
C PRO A 76 2.27 2.24 -22.73
N SER A 77 1.32 1.38 -23.10
CA SER A 77 -0.11 1.58 -22.87
C SER A 77 -0.57 1.11 -21.48
N CYS A 78 0.27 0.43 -20.71
CA CYS A 78 -0.08 -0.07 -19.38
C CYS A 78 0.28 0.92 -18.27
N GLU A 79 -0.49 0.89 -17.19
CA GLU A 79 -0.14 1.64 -15.97
C GLU A 79 0.66 0.77 -15.00
N VAL A 80 1.64 1.35 -14.33
CA VAL A 80 2.36 0.68 -13.24
C VAL A 80 2.08 1.42 -11.94
N VAL A 81 1.62 0.69 -10.92
CA VAL A 81 1.38 1.20 -9.58
C VAL A 81 2.25 0.47 -8.56
N ILE A 82 2.77 1.21 -7.59
CA ILE A 82 3.70 0.66 -6.59
C ILE A 82 3.09 0.82 -5.20
N SER A 83 3.08 -0.26 -4.43
CA SER A 83 2.70 -0.22 -3.02
C SER A 83 3.89 -0.46 -2.11
N THR A 84 3.93 0.22 -0.97
CA THR A 84 4.97 0.02 0.04
C THR A 84 4.38 -0.16 1.43
N ASN A 85 5.13 -0.76 2.34
CA ASN A 85 4.67 -0.96 3.72
C ASN A 85 5.30 0.04 4.71
N THR A 86 6.51 0.54 4.43
CA THR A 86 7.22 1.44 5.35
C THR A 86 7.26 2.87 4.82
N ASN A 87 7.25 3.87 5.70
CA ASN A 87 7.29 5.28 5.28
C ASN A 87 8.60 5.63 4.55
N THR A 88 9.70 5.00 4.95
CA THR A 88 10.98 5.15 4.26
C THR A 88 10.89 4.53 2.87
N GLY A 89 10.32 3.33 2.74
CA GLY A 89 10.04 2.70 1.45
C GLY A 89 9.17 3.60 0.57
N GLN A 90 8.10 4.17 1.12
CA GLN A 90 7.20 5.07 0.40
C GLN A 90 7.88 6.33 -0.09
N ARG A 91 8.70 6.97 0.76
CA ARG A 91 9.47 8.15 0.38
C ARG A 91 10.44 7.82 -0.76
N ILE A 92 11.20 6.74 -0.61
CA ILE A 92 12.15 6.30 -1.64
C ILE A 92 11.43 5.88 -2.93
N ALA A 93 10.25 5.25 -2.85
CA ALA A 93 9.46 4.91 -4.03
C ALA A 93 8.98 6.16 -4.77
N LYS A 94 8.54 7.20 -4.05
CA LYS A 94 8.17 8.50 -4.65
C LYS A 94 9.35 9.19 -5.31
N GLU A 95 10.52 9.17 -4.66
CA GLU A 95 11.76 9.74 -5.22
C GLU A 95 12.24 8.96 -6.46
N THR A 96 12.12 7.63 -6.44
CA THR A 96 12.58 6.74 -7.52
C THR A 96 11.63 6.74 -8.72
N PHE A 97 10.33 6.85 -8.47
CA PHE A 97 9.28 6.76 -9.48
C PHE A 97 8.29 7.94 -9.38
N PRO A 98 8.73 9.18 -9.65
CA PRO A 98 7.90 10.37 -9.47
C PRO A 98 6.69 10.42 -10.40
N ALA A 99 6.76 9.75 -11.56
CA ALA A 99 5.67 9.65 -12.53
C ALA A 99 4.67 8.53 -12.21
N LEU A 100 4.98 7.63 -11.26
CA LEU A 100 4.13 6.49 -10.95
C LEU A 100 3.29 6.76 -9.70
N ARG A 101 2.10 6.15 -9.67
CA ARG A 101 1.26 6.17 -8.49
C ARG A 101 1.87 5.26 -7.42
N THR A 102 2.22 5.85 -6.29
CA THR A 102 2.72 5.15 -5.09
C THR A 102 1.72 5.27 -3.96
N PHE A 103 1.46 4.19 -3.23
CA PHE A 103 0.52 4.17 -2.09
C PHE A 103 0.96 3.18 -1.01
N TYR A 104 0.44 3.30 0.20
CA TYR A 104 0.68 2.30 1.23
C TYR A 104 -0.16 1.05 1.02
N LEU A 105 0.42 -0.12 1.22
CA LEU A 105 -0.31 -1.38 1.17
C LEU A 105 -1.49 -1.32 2.17
N PRO A 106 -2.72 -1.71 1.74
CA PRO A 106 -3.83 -1.92 2.66
C PRO A 106 -3.46 -2.87 3.79
N LEU A 107 -4.13 -2.73 4.93
CA LEU A 107 -4.03 -3.76 5.97
C LEU A 107 -4.57 -5.09 5.45
N ASP A 108 -4.07 -6.18 6.01
CA ASP A 108 -4.31 -7.57 5.58
C ASP A 108 -5.72 -8.09 5.98
N PHE A 109 -6.72 -7.20 5.91
CA PHE A 109 -8.12 -7.54 6.02
C PHE A 109 -8.69 -7.76 4.62
N SER A 110 -9.39 -8.87 4.42
CA SER A 110 -9.92 -9.26 3.11
C SER A 110 -10.72 -8.14 2.42
N TRP A 111 -11.57 -7.42 3.17
CA TRP A 111 -12.38 -6.33 2.61
C TRP A 111 -11.55 -5.11 2.16
N LEU A 112 -10.36 -4.89 2.73
CA LEU A 112 -9.48 -3.79 2.33
C LEU A 112 -8.63 -4.17 1.11
N ALA A 113 -8.15 -5.41 1.08
CA ALA A 113 -7.47 -5.97 -0.07
C ALA A 113 -8.40 -5.99 -1.29
N GLU A 114 -9.64 -6.47 -1.14
CA GLU A 114 -10.67 -6.45 -2.17
C GLU A 114 -10.98 -5.02 -2.63
N LYS A 115 -11.15 -4.07 -1.69
CA LYS A 115 -11.37 -2.67 -2.03
C LYS A 115 -10.22 -2.08 -2.84
N ALA A 116 -8.97 -2.45 -2.54
CA ALA A 116 -7.81 -2.03 -3.32
C ALA A 116 -7.80 -2.66 -4.71
N LEU A 117 -8.02 -3.97 -4.81
CA LEU A 117 -8.12 -4.70 -6.08
C LEU A 117 -9.22 -4.12 -6.97
N HIS A 118 -10.42 -3.89 -6.44
CA HIS A 118 -11.53 -3.28 -7.18
C HIS A 118 -11.22 -1.84 -7.66
N ARG A 119 -10.45 -1.08 -6.88
CA ARG A 119 -10.09 0.30 -7.23
C ARG A 119 -8.95 0.38 -8.24
N LEU A 120 -8.01 -0.56 -8.17
CA LEU A 120 -6.83 -0.61 -9.03
C LEU A 120 -7.09 -1.38 -10.32
N ARG A 121 -7.91 -2.44 -10.30
CA ARG A 121 -8.11 -3.35 -11.43
C ARG A 121 -6.78 -3.74 -12.08
N PRO A 122 -5.82 -4.27 -11.29
CA PRO A 122 -4.54 -4.72 -11.82
C PRO A 122 -4.74 -5.93 -12.73
#